data_AF-A0A7T8GUP6-F1
#
_entry.id   AF-A0A7T8GUP6-F1
#
_cell.length_a   1.000
_cell.length_b   1.000
_cell.length_c   1.000
_cell.angle_alpha   90.00
_cell.angle_beta   90.00
_cell.angle_gamma   90.00
#
_symmetry.space_group_name_H-M   'P 1'
#
loop_
_entity.id
_entity.type
_entity.pdbx_description
1 polymer ?
#
loop_
_entity_poly.entity_id
_entity_poly.type
_entity_poly.pdbx_seq_one_letter_code
_entity_poly.pdbx_strand_id
1 'polypeptide(L)'
;IDEPLESETFKVTKIRLHPEFRYMLTQPDRYDIAILELDRPVVYKDNILPVCLPSADYSLTGKIGVVAGWGKTDNSFGKTGTHLLHKVLVPIIENETCKLWHKEKSIAVQLHEEMFCAGHEEGKMDAASGTPEVHWSLT
;
A
#
# COMPACT_ATOMS: atom_id res chain seq x y z
N ILE A 1 -20.70 9.12 10.24
CA ILE A 1 -20.72 7.68 10.58
C ILE A 1 -19.67 7.55 11.67
N ASP A 2 -20.08 7.23 12.88
CA ASP A 2 -19.16 7.01 14.00
C ASP A 2 -18.72 5.53 13.98
N GLU A 3 -17.45 5.27 14.25
CA GLU A 3 -16.94 3.90 14.35
C GLU A 3 -17.50 3.27 15.64
N PRO A 4 -18.33 2.21 15.54
CA PRO A 4 -19.09 1.73 16.69
C PRO A 4 -18.26 0.92 17.69
N LEU A 5 -17.05 0.52 17.31
CA LEU A 5 -16.17 -0.34 18.10
C LEU A 5 -14.92 0.42 18.51
N GLU A 6 -14.48 0.21 19.75
CA GLU A 6 -13.31 0.89 20.30
C GLU A 6 -12.01 0.44 19.62
N SER A 7 -11.08 1.39 19.47
CA SER A 7 -9.73 1.12 19.02
C SER A 7 -8.85 0.58 20.15
N GLU A 8 -7.86 -0.23 19.82
CA GLU A 8 -6.84 -0.67 20.75
C GLU A 8 -5.47 -0.09 20.40
N THR A 9 -4.73 0.35 21.41
CA THR A 9 -3.35 0.82 21.25
C THR A 9 -2.37 -0.19 21.84
N PHE A 10 -1.25 -0.38 21.14
CA PHE A 10 -0.15 -1.27 21.51
C PHE A 10 1.17 -0.51 21.41
N LYS A 11 2.13 -0.86 22.26
CA LYS A 11 3.50 -0.36 22.12
C LYS A 11 4.28 -1.30 21.22
N VAL A 12 5.20 -0.74 20.44
CA VAL A 12 6.16 -1.54 19.66
C VAL A 12 7.39 -1.80 20.53
N THR A 13 7.67 -3.07 20.81
CA THR A 13 8.86 -3.50 21.57
C THR A 13 10.06 -3.73 20.66
N LYS A 14 9.81 -4.07 19.40
CA LYS A 14 10.85 -4.38 18.43
C LYS A 14 10.45 -4.03 17.01
N ILE A 15 11.42 -3.53 16.26
CA ILE A 15 11.32 -3.27 14.83
C ILE A 15 12.34 -4.18 14.13
N ARG A 16 11.87 -4.97 13.17
CA ARG A 16 12.69 -5.86 12.35
C ARG A 16 12.57 -5.42 10.88
N LEU A 17 13.59 -4.74 10.38
CA LEU A 17 13.67 -4.41 8.96
C LEU A 17 14.08 -5.66 8.17
N HIS A 18 13.67 -5.73 6.90
CA HIS A 18 14.21 -6.74 5.99
C HIS A 18 15.76 -6.64 5.96
N PRO A 19 16.50 -7.75 6.07
CA PRO A 19 17.98 -7.72 6.12
C PRO A 19 18.63 -7.04 4.91
N GLU A 20 17.96 -7.09 3.76
CA GLU A 20 18.45 -6.51 2.50
C GLU A 20 17.87 -5.12 2.21
N PHE A 21 17.02 -4.57 3.09
CA PHE A 21 16.50 -3.22 2.93
C PHE A 21 17.64 -2.20 2.96
N ARG A 22 17.65 -1.31 1.96
CA ARG A 22 18.59 -0.19 1.88
C ARG A 22 17.86 1.04 1.35
N TYR A 23 17.92 2.11 2.12
CA TYR A 23 17.42 3.42 1.69
C TYR A 23 18.28 3.98 0.56
N MET A 24 17.64 4.38 -0.54
CA MET A 24 18.26 4.90 -1.74
C MET A 24 17.72 6.30 -2.07
N LEU A 25 18.62 7.27 -2.28
CA LEU A 25 18.23 8.65 -2.59
C LEU A 25 17.70 8.84 -4.02
N THR A 26 18.09 7.96 -4.94
CA THR A 26 17.88 8.13 -6.40
C THR A 26 17.20 6.94 -7.06
N GLN A 27 16.95 5.88 -6.30
CA GLN A 27 16.33 4.64 -6.76
C GLN A 27 15.23 4.24 -5.77
N PRO A 28 14.22 3.48 -6.20
CA PRO A 28 13.21 2.97 -5.29
C PRO A 28 13.84 2.05 -4.24
N ASP A 29 13.31 2.13 -3.02
CA ASP A 29 13.79 1.32 -1.90
C ASP A 29 13.41 -0.15 -2.12
N ARG A 30 14.44 -1.00 -2.18
CA ARG A 30 14.28 -2.45 -2.37
C ARG A 30 14.03 -3.14 -1.03
N TYR A 31 13.23 -4.21 -1.07
CA TYR A 31 12.84 -4.97 0.12
C TYR A 31 12.22 -4.09 1.23
N ASP A 32 11.39 -3.13 0.83
CA ASP A 32 10.68 -2.21 1.73
C ASP A 32 9.57 -2.93 2.51
N ILE A 33 9.99 -3.71 3.51
CA ILE A 33 9.11 -4.43 4.43
C ILE A 33 9.74 -4.50 5.82
N ALA A 34 8.90 -4.40 6.85
CA ALA A 34 9.31 -4.53 8.24
C ALA A 34 8.26 -5.28 9.08
N ILE A 35 8.72 -5.95 10.14
CA ILE A 35 7.85 -6.57 11.15
C ILE A 35 7.96 -5.76 12.44
N LEU A 36 6.79 -5.39 12.99
CA LEU A 36 6.66 -4.75 14.29
C LEU A 36 6.20 -5.78 15.33
N GLU A 37 6.96 -5.94 16.40
CA GLU A 37 6.60 -6.80 17.53
C GLU A 37 5.87 -5.96 18.58
N LEU A 38 4.65 -6.38 18.94
CA LEU A 38 3.81 -5.69 19.92
C LEU A 38 4.21 -6.07 21.35
N ASP A 39 3.94 -5.18 22.31
CA ASP A 39 4.21 -5.39 23.74
C ASP A 39 3.37 -6.47 24.40
N ARG A 40 2.24 -6.84 23.78
CA ARG A 40 1.32 -7.89 24.24
C ARG A 40 0.61 -8.55 23.06
N PRO A 41 0.14 -9.80 23.20
CA PRO A 41 -0.71 -10.44 22.21
C PRO A 41 -2.01 -9.66 21.95
N VAL A 42 -2.49 -9.72 20.71
CA VAL A 42 -3.78 -9.13 20.29
C VAL A 42 -4.89 -10.14 20.54
N VAL A 43 -5.96 -9.72 21.20
CA VAL A 43 -7.19 -10.53 21.35
C VAL A 43 -8.09 -10.25 20.16
N TYR A 44 -8.46 -11.29 19.42
CA TYR A 44 -9.30 -11.15 18.23
C TYR A 44 -10.72 -10.72 18.59
N LYS A 45 -11.27 -9.83 17.77
CA LYS A 45 -12.60 -9.22 17.89
C LYS A 45 -13.17 -9.00 16.50
N ASP A 46 -14.44 -8.60 16.43
CA ASP A 46 -15.12 -8.34 15.16
C ASP A 46 -14.41 -7.26 14.31
N ASN A 47 -13.77 -6.27 14.94
CA ASN A 47 -12.96 -5.23 14.27
C ASN A 47 -11.43 -5.48 14.29
N ILE A 48 -10.97 -6.61 14.85
CA ILE A 48 -9.54 -6.90 14.99
C ILE A 48 -9.27 -8.36 14.61
N LEU A 49 -8.82 -8.55 13.37
CA LEU A 49 -8.49 -9.85 12.79
C LEU A 49 -7.17 -9.77 12.01
N PRO A 50 -6.37 -10.86 11.99
CA PRO A 50 -5.16 -10.91 11.19
C PRO A 50 -5.49 -11.03 9.68
N VAL A 51 -4.56 -10.58 8.84
CA VAL A 51 -4.57 -10.89 7.40
C VAL A 51 -3.77 -12.16 7.13
N CYS A 52 -4.16 -12.91 6.09
CA CYS A 52 -3.39 -14.06 5.62
C CYS A 52 -2.13 -13.61 4.86
N LEU A 53 -1.05 -14.38 4.99
CA LEU A 53 0.11 -14.24 4.13
C LEU A 53 -0.07 -15.11 2.87
N PRO A 54 0.32 -14.62 1.68
CA PRO A 54 0.29 -15.42 0.46
C PRO A 54 1.33 -16.54 0.50
N SER A 55 1.12 -17.59 -0.30
CA SER A 55 2.19 -18.55 -0.60
C SER A 55 3.23 -17.92 -1.52
N ALA A 56 4.47 -18.43 -1.48
CA ALA A 56 5.57 -17.86 -2.25
C ALA A 56 5.36 -17.90 -3.78
N ASP A 57 4.51 -18.82 -4.26
CA ASP A 57 4.14 -19.02 -5.67
C ASP A 57 2.82 -18.35 -6.06
N TYR A 58 2.24 -17.54 -5.18
CA TYR A 58 0.93 -16.93 -5.42
C TYR A 58 1.03 -15.82 -6.49
N SER A 59 0.51 -16.09 -7.69
CA SER A 59 0.44 -15.10 -8.76
C SER A 59 -0.62 -14.05 -8.48
N LEU A 60 -0.20 -12.77 -8.46
CA LEU A 60 -1.05 -11.61 -8.19
C LEU A 60 -1.60 -10.95 -9.47
N THR A 61 -0.89 -11.05 -10.59
CA THR A 61 -1.20 -10.36 -11.84
C THR A 61 -2.60 -10.71 -12.37
N GLY A 62 -3.34 -9.71 -12.82
CA GLY A 62 -4.71 -9.84 -13.34
C GLY A 62 -5.79 -9.93 -12.27
N LYS A 63 -5.43 -9.98 -10.97
CA LYS A 63 -6.39 -9.93 -9.86
C LYS A 63 -6.72 -8.49 -9.50
N ILE A 64 -7.82 -8.31 -8.77
CA ILE A 64 -8.19 -7.03 -8.17
C ILE A 64 -7.78 -7.04 -6.69
N GLY A 65 -6.94 -6.10 -6.31
CA GLY A 65 -6.57 -5.82 -4.93
C GLY A 65 -7.54 -4.83 -4.27
N VAL A 66 -7.61 -4.89 -2.95
CA VAL A 66 -8.28 -3.87 -2.13
C VAL A 66 -7.19 -3.11 -1.38
N VAL A 67 -7.16 -1.79 -1.50
CA VAL A 67 -6.32 -0.95 -0.66
C VAL A 67 -7.21 -0.10 0.22
N ALA A 68 -6.93 -0.07 1.51
CA ALA A 68 -7.71 0.68 2.49
C ALA A 68 -6.79 1.64 3.27
N GLY A 69 -7.30 2.83 3.59
CA GLY A 69 -6.55 3.84 4.33
C GLY A 69 -7.35 5.10 4.66
N TRP A 70 -6.74 5.95 5.48
CA TRP A 70 -7.27 7.26 5.90
C TRP A 70 -6.59 8.42 5.16
N GLY A 71 -6.08 8.14 3.97
CA GLY A 71 -5.40 9.11 3.10
C GLY A 71 -6.28 10.33 2.77
N LYS A 72 -5.69 11.33 2.12
CA LYS A 72 -6.45 12.54 1.76
C LYS A 72 -7.59 12.17 0.79
N THR A 73 -8.71 12.87 0.87
CA THR A 73 -9.81 12.68 -0.10
C THR A 73 -9.91 13.85 -1.09
N ASP A 74 -9.07 14.87 -0.92
CA ASP A 74 -9.08 16.13 -1.66
C ASP A 74 -7.69 16.80 -1.58
N ASN A 75 -7.32 17.54 -2.64
CA ASN A 75 -6.06 18.26 -2.80
C ASN A 75 -6.09 19.68 -2.22
N SER A 76 -7.16 20.07 -1.53
CA SER A 76 -7.22 21.36 -0.85
C SER A 76 -6.09 21.52 0.19
N PHE A 77 -5.33 22.60 0.05
CA PHE A 77 -4.23 22.95 0.94
C PHE A 77 -4.74 23.03 2.40
N GLY A 78 -4.10 22.28 3.30
CA GLY A 78 -4.39 22.34 4.75
C GLY A 78 -5.35 21.28 5.30
N LYS A 79 -5.91 20.37 4.48
CA LYS A 79 -6.67 19.22 5.01
C LYS A 79 -5.77 18.03 5.33
N THR A 80 -5.87 17.54 6.56
CA THR A 80 -5.12 16.39 7.09
C THR A 80 -6.02 15.15 7.08
N GLY A 81 -5.82 14.22 6.15
CA GLY A 81 -6.50 12.91 6.10
C GLY A 81 -8.03 12.96 6.26
N THR A 82 -8.63 11.80 6.52
CA THR A 82 -10.03 11.67 6.94
C THR A 82 -10.07 10.82 8.21
N HIS A 83 -11.06 11.02 9.09
CA HIS A 83 -11.29 10.10 10.23
C HIS A 83 -12.01 8.82 9.80
N LEU A 84 -12.56 8.79 8.58
CA LEU A 84 -13.28 7.63 8.04
C LEU A 84 -12.33 6.78 7.18
N LEU A 85 -12.28 5.47 7.45
CA LEU A 85 -11.52 4.53 6.64
C LEU A 85 -12.18 4.39 5.26
N HIS A 86 -11.39 4.63 4.20
CA HIS A 86 -11.83 4.44 2.83
C HIS A 86 -11.14 3.21 2.23
N LYS A 87 -11.71 2.69 1.14
CA LYS A 87 -11.10 1.61 0.35
C LYS A 87 -11.29 1.82 -1.14
N VAL A 88 -10.35 1.31 -1.92
CA VAL A 88 -10.36 1.34 -3.39
C VAL A 88 -10.08 -0.07 -3.94
N LEU A 89 -10.68 -0.37 -5.09
CA LEU A 89 -10.40 -1.56 -5.87
C LEU A 89 -9.40 -1.23 -6.98
N VAL A 90 -8.27 -1.92 -7.00
CA VAL A 90 -7.17 -1.66 -7.95
C VAL A 90 -6.77 -2.94 -8.69
N PRO A 91 -6.70 -2.94 -10.02
CA PRO A 91 -6.32 -4.11 -10.79
C PRO A 91 -4.79 -4.24 -10.81
N ILE A 92 -4.29 -5.41 -10.39
CA ILE A 92 -2.88 -5.74 -10.41
C ILE A 92 -2.47 -6.00 -11.86
N ILE A 93 -1.51 -5.22 -12.35
CA ILE A 93 -1.07 -5.22 -13.76
C ILE A 93 0.33 -5.81 -13.89
N GLU A 94 0.70 -6.15 -15.12
CA GLU A 94 2.06 -6.54 -15.43
C GLU A 94 3.03 -5.37 -15.26
N ASN A 95 4.24 -5.66 -14.76
CA ASN A 95 5.29 -4.66 -14.57
C ASN A 95 5.70 -4.00 -15.90
N GLU A 96 5.61 -4.71 -17.03
CA GLU A 96 5.88 -4.13 -18.34
C GLU A 96 4.82 -3.12 -18.76
N THR A 97 3.53 -3.42 -18.55
CA THR A 97 2.44 -2.46 -18.75
C THR A 97 2.62 -1.22 -17.88
N CYS A 98 3.00 -1.42 -16.61
CA CYS A 98 3.29 -0.33 -15.69
C CYS A 98 4.42 0.60 -16.20
N LYS A 99 5.54 0.02 -16.64
CA LYS A 99 6.67 0.77 -17.24
C LYS A 99 6.24 1.54 -18.48
N LEU A 100 5.40 0.96 -19.34
CA LEU A 100 4.88 1.62 -20.54
C LEU A 100 4.05 2.86 -20.18
N TRP A 101 3.09 2.72 -19.26
CA TRP A 101 2.25 3.84 -18.83
C TRP A 101 3.08 4.97 -18.20
N HIS A 102 4.09 4.64 -17.40
CA HIS A 102 5.02 5.63 -16.87
C HIS A 102 5.82 6.34 -17.96
N LYS A 103 6.34 5.58 -18.94
CA LYS A 103 7.13 6.11 -20.04
C LYS A 103 6.32 7.08 -20.90
N GLU A 104 5.05 6.80 -21.16
CA GLU A 104 4.14 7.71 -21.89
C GLU A 104 3.97 9.05 -21.17
N LYS A 105 4.00 9.05 -19.83
CA LYS A 105 3.97 10.25 -19.00
C LYS A 105 5.35 10.88 -18.76
N SER A 106 6.40 10.41 -19.44
CA SER A 106 7.80 10.84 -19.23
C SER A 106 8.30 10.66 -17.79
N ILE A 107 7.77 9.66 -17.08
CA ILE A 107 8.19 9.29 -15.73
C ILE A 107 9.16 8.12 -15.83
N ALA A 108 10.38 8.29 -15.32
CA ALA A 108 11.35 7.20 -15.23
C ALA A 108 11.05 6.36 -13.98
N VAL A 109 10.59 5.12 -14.17
CA VAL A 109 10.36 4.14 -13.09
C VAL A 109 11.36 3.00 -13.19
N GLN A 110 11.86 2.53 -12.05
CA GLN A 110 12.64 1.31 -11.94
C GLN A 110 11.81 0.32 -11.11
N LEU A 111 11.52 -0.86 -11.66
CA LEU A 111 10.77 -1.91 -10.95
C LEU A 111 11.71 -3.10 -10.74
N HIS A 112 11.71 -3.64 -9.53
CA HIS A 112 12.49 -4.81 -9.14
C HIS A 112 11.61 -6.07 -9.04
N GLU A 113 12.20 -7.25 -8.95
CA GLU A 113 11.48 -8.54 -8.94
C GLU A 113 10.60 -8.70 -7.70
N GLU A 114 11.02 -8.12 -6.58
CA GLU A 114 10.25 -8.07 -5.34
C GLU A 114 9.09 -7.06 -5.35
N MET A 115 8.86 -6.38 -6.48
CA MET A 115 7.81 -5.36 -6.62
C MET A 115 6.78 -5.75 -7.68
N PHE A 116 5.55 -5.31 -7.48
CA PHE A 116 4.47 -5.39 -8.47
C PHE A 116 3.78 -4.03 -8.65
N CYS A 117 2.97 -3.89 -9.71
CA CYS A 117 2.16 -2.70 -9.95
C CYS A 117 0.65 -3.00 -9.90
N ALA A 118 -0.15 -2.04 -9.48
CA ALA A 118 -1.58 -1.96 -9.80
C ALA A 118 -1.98 -0.52 -10.03
N GLY A 119 -3.08 -0.39 -10.75
CA GLY A 119 -3.63 0.89 -11.09
C GLY A 119 -4.44 0.79 -12.37
N HIS A 120 -5.24 1.80 -12.61
CA HIS A 120 -6.00 1.95 -13.84
C HIS A 120 -5.22 2.79 -14.84
N GLU A 121 -5.35 2.49 -16.14
CA GLU A 121 -4.66 3.20 -17.22
C GLU A 121 -4.98 4.71 -17.19
N GLU A 122 -6.26 5.04 -17.00
CA GLU A 122 -6.75 6.42 -16.93
C GLU A 122 -6.43 7.12 -15.60
N GLY A 123 -5.77 6.40 -14.68
CA GLY A 123 -5.26 6.91 -13.42
C GLY A 123 -6.28 7.27 -12.36
N LYS A 124 -7.57 7.00 -12.54
CA LYS A 124 -8.69 7.67 -11.83
C LYS A 124 -8.85 7.47 -10.31
N MET A 125 -8.13 6.56 -9.64
CA MET A 125 -8.36 6.28 -8.21
C MET A 125 -7.09 5.82 -7.48
N ASP A 126 -6.63 6.61 -6.49
CA ASP A 126 -5.48 6.27 -5.64
C ASP A 126 -5.89 5.91 -4.20
N ALA A 127 -5.06 5.12 -3.53
CA ALA A 127 -5.28 4.70 -2.15
C ALA A 127 -4.84 5.74 -1.10
N ALA A 128 -3.95 6.66 -1.48
CA ALA A 128 -3.36 7.66 -0.57
C ALA A 128 -3.96 9.06 -0.74
N SER A 129 -4.55 9.33 -1.90
CA SER A 129 -5.35 10.52 -2.15
C SER A 129 -6.49 10.12 -3.09
N GLY A 130 -7.72 10.54 -2.89
CA GLY A 130 -8.83 10.28 -3.85
C GLY A 130 -8.66 10.99 -5.20
N THR A 131 -7.47 10.94 -5.80
CA THR A 131 -7.06 11.65 -7.02
C THR A 131 -6.82 10.71 -8.18
N PRO A 132 -6.65 11.29 -9.39
CA PRO A 132 -6.22 10.56 -10.55
C PRO A 132 -4.68 10.60 -10.73
N GLU A 133 -3.89 9.98 -9.85
CA GLU A 133 -2.44 9.81 -10.03
C GLU A 133 -2.00 8.40 -9.64
N VAL A 134 -2.28 7.42 -10.51
CA VAL A 134 -1.51 6.16 -10.53
C VAL A 134 -0.03 6.55 -10.66
N HIS A 135 0.89 5.96 -9.91
CA HIS A 135 1.27 4.56 -10.05
C HIS A 135 2.02 4.11 -8.79
N TRP A 136 1.76 2.90 -8.31
CA TRP A 136 2.54 2.32 -7.22
C TRP A 136 3.44 1.19 -7.71
N SER A 137 4.58 1.08 -7.04
CA SER A 137 5.30 -0.18 -6.85
C SER A 137 4.92 -0.63 -5.43
N LEU A 138 4.22 -1.75 -5.28
CA LEU A 138 4.06 -2.38 -3.97
C LEU A 138 5.22 -3.35 -3.85
N THR A 139 5.98 -3.19 -2.77
CA THR A 139 6.94 -4.17 -2.26
C THR A 139 6.21 -5.18 -1.37
#